data_AF-W2SVT2-F1
#
_entry.id   AF-W2SVT2-F1
#
_cell.length_a   1.000
_cell.length_b   1.000
_cell.length_c   1.000
_cell.angle_alpha   90.00
_cell.angle_beta   90.00
_cell.angle_gamma   90.00
#
_symmetry.space_group_name_H-M   'P 1'
#
loop_
_entity.id
_entity.type
_entity.pdbx_description
1 polymer ?
#
loop_
_entity_poly.entity_id
_entity_poly.type
_entity_poly.pdbx_seq_one_letter_code
_entity_poly.pdbx_strand_id
1 'polypeptide(L)'
;MATNGSGKPKMKVSFIIRDENEHRHRAAVSALQYDASTGRLFSAGNDTIIRLWKVPFAGTKDYVSCLAYAKEHERAASAGYDQSVYLWDIATLTKLTTTNNTVTIIS
;
A
#
# COMPACT_ATOMS: atom_id res chain seq x y z
N MET A 1 28.77 -52.24 24.39
CA MET A 1 27.80 -51.94 23.31
C MET A 1 26.86 -50.89 23.86
N ALA A 2 27.05 -49.61 23.53
CA ALA A 2 26.28 -48.50 24.11
C ALA A 2 24.98 -48.31 23.31
N THR A 3 23.83 -48.34 23.99
CA THR A 3 22.53 -48.12 23.38
C THR A 3 22.32 -46.61 23.20
N ASN A 4 22.22 -46.18 21.94
CA ASN A 4 21.89 -44.81 21.58
C ASN A 4 20.45 -44.53 22.03
N GLY A 5 20.28 -43.70 23.07
CA GLY A 5 18.97 -43.27 23.53
C GLY A 5 18.30 -42.40 22.46
N SER A 6 17.29 -42.95 21.78
CA SER A 6 16.43 -42.18 20.88
C SER A 6 15.56 -41.23 21.70
N GLY A 7 16.06 -40.01 21.91
CA GLY A 7 15.31 -38.93 22.53
C GLY A 7 14.00 -38.72 21.78
N LYS A 8 12.85 -38.93 22.44
CA LYS A 8 11.54 -38.70 21.84
C LYS A 8 11.47 -37.27 21.28
N PRO A 9 10.94 -37.06 20.06
CA PRO A 9 10.82 -35.72 19.51
C PRO A 9 9.94 -34.86 20.44
N LYS A 10 10.48 -33.75 20.93
CA LYS A 10 9.73 -32.81 21.77
C LYS A 10 8.80 -32.00 20.86
N MET A 11 7.50 -32.13 21.08
CA MET A 11 6.50 -31.30 20.41
C MET A 11 6.50 -29.90 21.01
N LYS A 12 6.60 -28.87 20.17
CA LYS A 12 6.55 -27.46 20.58
C LYS A 12 5.25 -26.86 20.06
N VAL A 13 4.49 -26.25 20.95
CA VAL A 13 3.29 -25.49 20.62
C VAL A 13 3.63 -24.00 20.66
N SER A 14 3.19 -23.24 19.67
CA SER A 14 3.32 -21.78 19.60
C SER A 14 1.98 -21.16 19.24
N PHE A 15 1.65 -20.05 19.88
CA PHE A 15 0.48 -19.22 19.59
C PHE A 15 0.91 -17.77 19.38
N ILE A 16 0.11 -17.02 18.64
CA ILE A 16 0.32 -15.60 18.37
C ILE A 16 -0.87 -14.85 18.98
N ILE A 17 -0.58 -13.89 19.87
CA ILE A 17 -1.59 -13.00 20.43
C ILE A 17 -1.73 -11.81 19.48
N ARG A 18 -2.92 -11.65 18.91
CA ARG A 18 -3.25 -10.56 17.99
C ARG A 18 -4.75 -10.30 17.97
N ASP A 19 -5.11 -9.12 17.49
CA ASP A 19 -6.51 -8.79 17.16
C ASP A 19 -6.99 -9.66 16.00
N GLU A 20 -8.28 -9.93 15.95
CA GLU A 20 -8.90 -10.72 14.88
C GLU A 20 -8.68 -10.09 13.49
N ASN A 21 -8.80 -8.75 13.43
CA ASN A 21 -8.65 -8.01 12.20
C ASN A 21 -7.58 -6.93 12.33
N GLU A 22 -6.47 -7.15 11.64
CA GLU A 22 -5.40 -6.19 11.51
C GLU A 22 -5.48 -5.55 10.14
N HIS A 23 -5.42 -4.23 10.06
CA HIS A 23 -5.56 -3.49 8.79
C HIS A 23 -4.22 -3.03 8.21
N ARG A 24 -3.13 -3.17 8.95
CA ARG A 24 -1.78 -2.69 8.59
C ARG A 24 -0.75 -3.78 8.85
N HIS A 25 0.37 -3.73 8.16
CA HIS A 25 1.48 -4.62 8.48
C HIS A 25 2.08 -4.28 9.85
N ARG A 26 2.43 -5.31 10.63
CA ARG A 26 3.13 -5.17 11.92
C ARG A 26 4.64 -5.20 11.81
N ALA A 27 5.17 -5.48 10.62
CA ALA A 27 6.59 -5.52 10.32
C ALA A 27 6.86 -4.98 8.92
N ALA A 28 8.14 -4.95 8.52
CA ALA A 28 8.55 -4.49 7.20
C ALA A 28 7.87 -5.27 6.07
N VAL A 29 7.58 -4.58 4.97
CA VAL A 29 7.07 -5.18 3.73
C VAL A 29 8.26 -5.58 2.88
N SER A 30 8.34 -6.86 2.52
CA SER A 30 9.45 -7.43 1.76
C SER A 30 9.21 -7.47 0.26
N ALA A 31 7.95 -7.46 -0.18
CA ALA A 31 7.60 -7.45 -1.60
C ALA A 31 6.25 -6.76 -1.86
N LEU A 32 6.11 -6.24 -3.08
CA LEU A 32 4.90 -5.62 -3.62
C LEU A 32 4.62 -6.17 -5.02
N GLN A 33 3.34 -6.43 -5.32
CA GLN A 33 2.90 -6.79 -6.68
C GLN A 33 1.60 -6.07 -7.00
N TYR A 34 1.59 -5.33 -8.12
CA TYR A 34 0.41 -4.60 -8.59
C TYR A 34 -0.22 -5.33 -9.79
N ASP A 35 -1.54 -5.55 -9.71
CA ASP A 35 -2.36 -5.99 -10.82
C ASP A 35 -3.13 -4.79 -11.39
N ALA A 36 -2.62 -4.28 -12.51
CA ALA A 36 -3.23 -3.15 -13.21
C ALA A 36 -4.60 -3.46 -13.82
N SER A 37 -4.91 -4.74 -14.08
CA SER A 37 -6.20 -5.13 -14.66
C SER A 37 -7.34 -5.04 -13.65
N THR A 38 -7.05 -5.30 -12.38
CA THR A 38 -8.05 -5.26 -11.29
C THR A 38 -7.89 -4.07 -10.35
N GLY A 39 -6.83 -3.28 -10.50
CA GLY A 39 -6.50 -2.16 -9.60
C GLY A 39 -6.18 -2.65 -8.19
N ARG A 40 -5.52 -3.81 -8.07
CA ARG A 40 -5.21 -4.45 -6.79
C ARG A 40 -3.72 -4.46 -6.53
N LEU A 41 -3.32 -4.15 -5.31
CA LEU A 41 -1.94 -4.27 -4.85
C LEU A 41 -1.87 -5.37 -3.79
N PHE A 42 -0.87 -6.22 -3.90
CA PHE A 42 -0.51 -7.23 -2.92
C PHE A 42 0.76 -6.79 -2.21
N SER A 43 0.77 -6.87 -0.89
CA SER A 43 1.97 -6.61 -0.08
C SER A 43 2.27 -7.80 0.81
N ALA A 44 3.52 -8.28 0.77
CA ALA A 44 4.01 -9.37 1.61
C ALA A 44 4.79 -8.80 2.78
N GLY A 45 4.30 -9.03 4.00
CA GLY A 45 4.93 -8.56 5.23
C GLY A 45 5.78 -9.61 5.93
N ASN A 46 6.85 -9.17 6.59
CA ASN A 46 7.63 -9.98 7.53
C ASN A 46 6.83 -10.35 8.80
N ASP A 47 5.60 -9.83 8.93
CA ASP A 47 4.60 -10.23 9.92
C ASP A 47 3.87 -11.53 9.53
N THR A 48 4.33 -12.21 8.47
CA THR A 48 3.77 -13.46 7.90
C THR A 48 2.41 -13.29 7.23
N ILE A 49 1.97 -12.05 6.99
CA ILE A 49 0.68 -11.75 6.38
C ILE A 49 0.88 -11.17 4.98
N ILE A 50 0.06 -11.62 4.02
CA ILE A 50 -0.12 -10.95 2.73
C ILE A 50 -1.40 -10.12 2.79
N ARG A 51 -1.33 -8.86 2.37
CA ARG A 51 -2.48 -7.95 2.34
C ARG A 51 -2.87 -7.60 0.92
N LEU A 52 -4.17 -7.45 0.71
CA LEU A 52 -4.78 -7.00 -0.53
C LEU A 52 -5.31 -5.58 -0.36
N TRP A 53 -4.92 -4.70 -1.27
CA TRP A 53 -5.34 -3.31 -1.30
C TRP A 53 -6.03 -3.01 -2.62
N LYS A 54 -7.10 -2.22 -2.57
CA LYS A 54 -7.64 -1.56 -3.76
C LYS A 54 -6.84 -0.28 -3.97
N VAL A 55 -6.15 -0.19 -5.10
CA VAL A 55 -5.41 1.00 -5.50
C VAL A 55 -6.18 1.70 -6.60
N PRO A 56 -6.86 2.80 -6.29
CA PRO A 56 -7.67 3.49 -7.30
C PRO A 56 -6.89 4.43 -8.20
N PHE A 57 -5.65 4.75 -7.83
CA PHE A 57 -4.84 5.76 -8.50
C PHE A 57 -4.12 5.12 -9.69
N ALA A 58 -4.89 4.79 -10.73
CA ALA A 58 -4.40 4.37 -12.03
C ALA A 58 -4.77 5.47 -13.04
N GLY A 59 -3.82 6.32 -13.41
CA GLY A 59 -4.13 7.43 -14.32
C GLY A 59 -2.97 8.34 -14.70
N THR A 60 -1.86 8.31 -13.95
CA THR A 60 -0.59 8.90 -14.39
C THR A 60 -0.10 8.13 -15.61
N LYS A 61 0.22 8.84 -16.68
CA LYS A 61 0.61 8.25 -17.97
C LYS A 61 2.09 7.87 -18.01
N ASP A 62 2.85 8.25 -16.99
CA ASP A 62 4.28 8.00 -16.86
C ASP A 62 4.70 7.95 -15.38
N TYR A 63 6.00 7.77 -15.12
CA TYR A 63 6.60 7.69 -13.79
C TYR A 63 6.22 8.88 -12.91
N VAL A 64 5.73 8.59 -11.70
CA VAL A 64 5.44 9.58 -10.66
C VAL A 64 6.72 9.88 -9.89
N SER A 65 7.15 11.14 -9.91
CA SER A 65 8.35 11.60 -9.20
C SER A 65 8.04 12.14 -7.81
N CYS A 66 6.81 12.59 -7.56
CA CYS A 66 6.39 13.11 -6.25
C CYS A 66 4.91 12.84 -5.94
N LEU A 67 4.63 12.74 -4.64
CA LEU A 67 3.30 12.54 -4.05
C LEU A 67 3.17 13.41 -2.80
N ALA A 68 2.04 14.10 -2.67
CA ALA A 68 1.69 14.89 -1.50
C ALA A 68 0.27 14.52 -1.04
N TYR A 69 0.07 14.36 0.28
CA TYR A 69 -1.23 14.04 0.87
C TYR A 69 -1.66 15.14 1.84
N ALA A 70 -2.86 15.69 1.62
CA ALA A 70 -3.50 16.69 2.45
C ALA A 70 -4.59 16.01 3.28
N LYS A 71 -4.22 15.59 4.50
CA LYS A 71 -5.10 14.88 5.44
C LYS A 71 -6.39 15.64 5.75
N GLU A 72 -6.30 16.96 5.98
CA GLU A 72 -7.44 17.82 6.32
C GLU A 72 -8.54 17.83 5.25
N HIS A 73 -8.19 17.54 4.00
CA HIS A 73 -9.13 17.58 2.87
C HIS A 73 -9.35 16.20 2.24
N GLU A 74 -8.73 15.15 2.79
CA GLU A 74 -8.69 13.80 2.20
C GLU A 74 -8.38 13.84 0.70
N ARG A 75 -7.33 14.60 0.34
CA ARG A 75 -6.87 14.77 -1.05
C ARG A 75 -5.40 14.41 -1.19
N ALA A 76 -5.03 13.91 -2.35
CA ALA A 76 -3.64 13.78 -2.73
C ALA A 76 -3.34 14.49 -4.05
N ALA A 77 -2.08 14.86 -4.23
CA ALA A 77 -1.53 15.36 -5.48
C ALA A 77 -0.37 14.46 -5.90
N SER A 78 -0.27 14.17 -7.20
CA SER A 78 0.90 13.50 -7.79
C SER A 78 1.38 14.25 -9.01
N ALA A 79 2.70 14.26 -9.23
CA ALA A 79 3.31 14.77 -10.46
C ALA A 79 4.46 13.88 -10.90
N GLY A 80 4.78 13.93 -12.19
CA GLY A 80 5.69 12.99 -12.81
C GLY A 80 6.18 13.41 -14.18
N TYR A 81 6.71 12.44 -14.92
CA TYR A 81 7.32 12.62 -16.24
C TYR A 81 6.28 12.80 -17.37
N ASP A 82 4.99 12.56 -17.09
CA ASP A 82 3.88 12.81 -18.02
C ASP A 82 3.49 14.30 -18.13
N GLN A 83 4.30 15.18 -17.52
CA GLN A 83 4.15 16.64 -17.54
C GLN A 83 2.81 17.13 -16.98
N SER A 84 2.12 16.28 -16.22
CA SER A 84 0.79 16.56 -15.69
C SER A 84 0.80 16.48 -14.16
N VAL A 85 0.00 17.35 -13.53
CA VAL A 85 -0.33 17.25 -12.10
C VAL A 85 -1.72 16.65 -11.97
N TYR A 86 -1.83 15.63 -11.13
CA TYR A 86 -3.08 14.93 -10.86
C TYR A 86 -3.52 15.23 -9.45
N LEU A 87 -4.79 15.60 -9.29
CA LEU A 87 -5.45 15.69 -8.00
C LEU A 87 -6.34 14.47 -7.80
N TRP A 88 -6.38 14.00 -6.56
CA TRP A 88 -7.07 12.77 -6.18
C TRP A 88 -7.93 13.02 -4.95
N ASP A 89 -9.13 12.48 -4.99
CA ASP A 89 -10.03 12.40 -3.83
C ASP A 89 -9.84 11.03 -3.17
N ILE A 90 -9.41 11.03 -1.90
CA ILE A 90 -9.07 9.80 -1.16
C ILE A 90 -10.33 9.11 -0.64
N ALA A 91 -11.39 9.86 -0.33
CA ALA A 91 -12.64 9.29 0.17
C ALA A 91 -13.36 8.46 -0.90
N THR A 92 -13.43 8.99 -2.11
CA THR A 92 -14.09 8.36 -3.26
C THR A 92 -13.15 7.55 -4.12
N LEU A 93 -11.84 7.70 -3.89
CA LEU A 93 -10.81 7.00 -4.64
C LEU A 93 -10.90 7.34 -6.15
N THR A 94 -11.02 8.63 -6.49
CA THR A 94 -11.18 9.10 -7.87
C THR A 94 -10.21 10.22 -8.23
N LYS A 95 -9.91 10.35 -9.54
CA LYS A 95 -9.17 11.51 -10.07
C LYS A 95 -10.10 12.71 -10.12
N LEU A 96 -9.68 13.81 -9.48
CA LEU A 96 -10.36 15.10 -9.59
C LEU A 96 -10.01 15.74 -10.93
N THR A 97 -11.03 16.15 -11.68
CA THR A 97 -10.86 16.91 -12.91
C THR A 97 -10.66 18.38 -12.58
N THR A 98 -9.74 19.02 -13.29
CA THR A 98 -9.54 20.46 -13.23
C THR A 98 -10.70 21.19 -13.89
N THR A 99 -11.81 21.39 -13.19
CA THR A 99 -12.77 22.43 -13.55
C THR A 99 -12.40 23.70 -12.78
N ASN A 100 -11.74 24.63 -13.49
CA ASN A 100 -11.43 26.01 -13.09
C ASN A 100 -10.10 26.25 -12.32
N ASN A 101 -8.95 25.98 -12.97
CA ASN A 101 -7.67 26.54 -12.53
C ASN A 101 -7.41 27.90 -13.21
N THR A 102 -8.10 28.97 -12.80
CA THR A 102 -7.62 30.33 -13.07
C THR A 102 -6.53 30.67 -12.06
N VAL A 103 -5.27 30.63 -12.51
CA VAL A 103 -4.17 31.23 -11.75
C VAL A 103 -4.27 32.73 -11.96
N THR A 104 -4.89 33.45 -11.03
CA THR A 104 -4.83 34.91 -11.00
C THR A 104 -3.44 35.29 -10.52
N ILE A 105 -2.50 35.47 -11.45
CA ILE A 105 -1.23 36.14 -11.15
C ILE A 105 -1.57 37.61 -11.01
N ILE A 106 -1.67 38.09 -9.77
CA ILE A 106 -1.75 39.52 -9.49
C ILE A 106 -0.32 40.05 -9.57
N SER A 107 -0.07 40.92 -10.55
CA SER A 107 1.19 41.64 -10.78
C SER A 107 1.40 42.77 -9.77
#